data_AF-A0A9X1G2C6-F1
#
_entry.id   AF-A0A9X1G2C6-F1
#
_cell.length_a   1.000
_cell.length_b   1.000
_cell.length_c   1.000
_cell.angle_alpha   90.00
_cell.angle_beta   90.00
_cell.angle_gamma   90.00
#
_symmetry.space_group_name_H-M   'P 1'
#
loop_
_entity.id
_entity.type
_entity.pdbx_description
1 polymer ?
#
loop_
_entity_poly.entity_id
_entity_poly.type
_entity_poly.pdbx_seq_one_letter_code
_entity_poly.pdbx_strand_id
1 'polypeptide(L)' 'MAKIGENVSALIDKTVDFMASSQAFREYLNKTPPRDVVPSEIPQENAQLYLQRLAYYRQLYRPQQEEK' A
#
# COMPACT_ATOMS: atom_id res chain seq x y z
N MET A 1 -0.60 -27.68 -11.95
CA MET A 1 0.49 -27.06 -12.73
C MET A 1 0.42 -25.56 -12.51
N ALA A 2 1.22 -24.99 -11.62
CA ALA A 2 1.30 -23.54 -11.47
C ALA A 2 2.04 -22.99 -12.69
N LYS A 3 1.38 -22.17 -13.51
CA LYS A 3 2.02 -21.47 -14.63
C LYS A 3 3.08 -20.53 -14.04
N ILE A 4 4.29 -20.60 -14.58
CA ILE A 4 5.47 -19.84 -14.11
C ILE A 4 5.20 -18.31 -14.05
N GLY A 5 4.25 -17.79 -14.84
CA GLY A 5 3.82 -16.39 -14.79
C GLY A 5 2.87 -16.00 -13.65
N GLU A 6 2.11 -16.94 -13.09
CA GLU A 6 1.11 -16.64 -12.04
C GLU A 6 1.77 -16.25 -10.71
N ASN A 7 2.94 -16.83 -10.41
CA ASN A 7 3.70 -16.48 -9.21
C ASN A 7 4.34 -15.09 -9.29
N VAL A 8 4.67 -14.60 -10.50
CA VAL A 8 5.31 -13.30 -10.68
C VAL A 8 4.29 -12.18 -10.47
N SER A 9 3.09 -12.28 -11.03
CA SER A 9 2.01 -11.32 -10.79
C SER A 9 1.61 -11.28 -9.31
N ALA A 10 1.44 -12.45 -8.68
CA ALA A 10 1.13 -12.53 -7.25
C ALA A 10 2.24 -11.97 -6.35
N LEU A 11 3.51 -12.06 -6.78
CA LEU A 11 4.64 -11.44 -6.07
C LEU A 11 4.60 -9.92 -6.20
N ILE A 12 4.38 -9.40 -7.40
CA ILE A 12 4.25 -7.96 -7.66
C ILE A 12 3.11 -7.37 -6.85
N ASP A 13 1.94 -8.01 -6.83
CA ASP A 13 0.79 -7.57 -6.04
C ASP A 13 1.12 -7.46 -4.55
N LYS A 14 1.81 -8.47 -4.00
CA LYS A 14 2.25 -8.47 -2.60
C LYS A 14 3.28 -7.38 -2.31
N THR A 15 4.21 -7.13 -3.23
CA THR A 15 5.21 -6.08 -3.07
C THR A 15 4.54 -4.70 -3.09
N VAL A 16 3.61 -4.46 -4.02
CA VAL A 16 2.84 -3.21 -4.09
C VAL A 16 2.03 -2.98 -2.81
N ASP A 17 1.36 -4.02 -2.33
CA ASP A 17 0.59 -4.00 -1.08
C ASP A 17 1.47 -3.74 0.16
N PHE A 18 2.65 -4.37 0.23
CA PHE A 18 3.63 -4.13 1.28
C PHE A 18 4.17 -2.70 1.27
N MET A 19 4.48 -2.14 0.09
CA MET A 19 4.96 -0.77 -0.03
C MET A 19 3.86 0.24 0.34
N ALA A 20 2.62 -0.02 -0.06
CA ALA A 20 1.48 0.83 0.27
C ALA A 20 1.19 0.82 1.79
N SER A 21 1.20 -0.36 2.42
CA SER A 21 1.02 -0.49 3.87
C SER A 21 2.15 0.19 4.64
N SER A 22 3.40 0.02 4.21
CA SER A 22 4.56 0.66 4.83
C SER A 22 4.47 2.19 4.80
N GLN A 23 4.03 2.77 3.68
CA GLN A 23 3.84 4.23 3.58
C GLN A 23 2.72 4.71 4.50
N ALA A 24 1.54 4.09 4.46
CA ALA A 24 0.43 4.44 5.35
C ALA A 24 0.80 4.29 6.83
N PHE A 25 1.56 3.26 7.18
CA PHE A 25 2.01 3.02 8.55
C PHE A 25 3.01 4.08 9.01
N ARG A 26 3.97 4.46 8.15
CA ARG A 26 4.88 5.57 8.44
C ARG A 26 4.14 6.89 8.58
N GLU A 27 3.11 7.12 7.76
CA GLU A 27 2.27 8.31 7.88
C GLU A 27 1.54 8.35 9.23
N TYR A 28 0.99 7.21 9.65
CA TYR A 28 0.35 7.05 10.95
C TYR A 28 1.32 7.31 12.12
N LEU A 29 2.47 6.62 12.15
CA LEU A 29 3.44 6.74 13.23
C LEU A 29 3.99 8.16 13.38
N ASN A 30 4.30 8.81 12.25
CA ASN A 30 4.88 10.14 12.25
C ASN A 30 3.83 11.26 12.27
N LYS A 31 2.54 10.92 12.30
CA LYS A 31 1.42 11.87 12.19
C LYS A 31 1.57 12.83 11.01
N THR A 32 2.16 12.35 9.91
CA THR A 32 2.39 13.17 8.72
C THR A 32 1.12 13.20 7.87
N PRO A 33 0.87 14.29 7.13
CA PRO A 33 -0.26 14.35 6.22
C PRO A 33 -0.16 13.26 5.14
N PRO A 34 -1.29 12.72 4.66
CA PRO A 34 -1.33 11.76 3.56
C PRO A 34 -0.64 12.31 2.32
N ARG A 35 0.27 11.53 1.71
CA ARG A 35 0.91 11.87 0.44
C ARG A 35 0.58 10.83 -0.63
N ASP A 36 -0.02 11.25 -1.73
CA ASP A 36 -0.33 10.37 -2.87
C ASP A 36 0.86 10.27 -3.83
N VAL A 37 2.04 10.07 -3.26
CA VAL A 37 3.28 9.87 -4.03
C VAL A 37 3.47 8.38 -4.23
N VAL A 38 3.50 7.97 -5.49
CA VAL A 38 3.84 6.60 -5.90
C VAL A 38 5.36 6.51 -6.02
N PRO A 39 6.04 5.59 -5.31
CA PRO A 39 7.47 5.36 -5.45
C PRO A 39 7.84 4.99 -6.90
N SER A 40 8.99 5.47 -7.39
CA SER A 40 9.48 5.14 -8.74
C SER A 40 9.78 3.65 -8.95
N GLU A 41 9.89 2.88 -7.87
CA GLU A 41 10.05 1.42 -7.87
C GLU A 41 8.76 0.67 -8.23
N ILE A 42 7.59 1.33 -8.10
CA ILE A 42 6.31 0.75 -8.50
C ILE A 42 6.14 0.91 -10.02
N PRO A 43 5.93 -0.18 -10.78
CA PRO A 43 5.60 -0.10 -12.19
C PRO A 43 4.35 0.76 -12.43
N GLN A 44 4.34 1.54 -13.51
CA GLN A 44 3.25 2.48 -13.80
C GLN A 44 1.88 1.78 -13.92
N GLU A 45 1.86 0.53 -14.39
CA GLU A 45 0.65 -0.31 -14.45
C GLU A 45 0.05 -0.59 -13.06
N ASN A 46 0.88 -0.63 -12.02
CA ASN A 46 0.47 -0.90 -10.64
C ASN A 46 0.32 0.36 -9.79
N ALA A 47 0.56 1.55 -10.37
CA ALA A 47 0.42 2.82 -9.66
C ALA A 47 -1.00 3.01 -9.11
N GLN A 48 -2.02 2.63 -9.88
CA GLN A 48 -3.40 2.69 -9.39
C GLN A 48 -3.66 1.69 -8.26
N LEU A 49 -3.20 0.44 -8.40
CA LEU A 49 -3.31 -0.57 -7.36
C LEU A 49 -2.64 -0.09 -6.06
N TYR A 50 -1.44 0.49 -6.17
CA TYR A 50 -0.71 1.07 -5.05
C TYR A 50 -1.56 2.14 -4.33
N LEU A 51 -2.12 3.10 -5.05
CA LEU A 51 -2.93 4.17 -4.47
C LEU A 51 -4.20 3.63 -3.80
N GLN A 52 -4.85 2.62 -4.40
CA GLN A 52 -6.00 1.96 -3.79
C GLN A 52 -5.64 1.27 -2.47
N ARG A 53 -4.52 0.53 -2.45
CA ARG A 53 -4.04 -0.13 -1.22
C ARG A 53 -3.60 0.89 -0.18
N LEU A 54 -2.95 1.98 -0.59
CA LEU A 54 -2.53 3.05 0.29
C LEU A 54 -3.73 3.70 1.00
N ALA A 55 -4.80 3.99 0.25
CA ALA A 55 -6.04 4.51 0.82
C ALA A 55 -6.67 3.52 1.82
N TYR A 56 -6.70 2.22 1.48
CA TYR A 56 -7.19 1.17 2.36
C TYR A 56 -6.41 1.11 3.68
N TYR A 57 -5.08 1.07 3.63
CA TYR A 57 -4.25 1.00 4.84
C TYR A 57 -4.32 2.26 5.68
N ARG A 58 -4.45 3.45 5.06
CA ARG A 58 -4.70 4.69 5.81
C ARG A 58 -5.98 4.62 6.62
N GLN A 59 -7.06 4.05 6.06
CA GLN A 59 -8.30 3.86 6.80
C GLN A 59 -8.12 2.87 7.95
N LEU A 60 -7.37 1.79 7.72
CA LEU A 60 -7.09 0.78 8.74
C LEU A 60 -6.26 1.33 9.90
N TYR A 61 -5.28 2.19 9.62
CA TYR A 61 -4.44 2.83 10.63
C TYR A 61 -5.03 4.12 11.20
N ARG A 62 -6.21 4.59 10.75
CA ARG A 62 -6.84 5.72 11.44
C ARG A 62 -7.00 5.33 12.91
N PRO A 63 -6.62 6.21 13.84
CA PRO A 63 -6.94 5.96 15.24
C PRO A 63 -8.46 5.78 15.28
N GLN A 64 -8.94 4.60 15.69
CA GLN A 64 -10.26 4.54 16.30
C GLN A 64 -10.20 5.64 17.34
N GLN A 65 -11.09 6.63 17.25
CA GLN A 65 -11.25 7.55 18.36
C GLN A 65 -11.40 6.65 19.58
N GLU A 66 -10.39 6.64 20.46
CA GLU A 66 -10.51 5.96 21.74
C GLU A 66 -11.76 6.58 22.34
N GLU A 67 -12.85 5.80 22.29
CA GLU A 67 -14.15 6.17 22.80
C GLU A 67 -13.90 6.44 24.29
N LYS A 68 -13.80 7.72 24.64
CA LYS A 68 -13.39 8.18 25.96
C LYS A 68 -14.63 8.52 26.79
#